data_AF-U2MAW2-F1
#
_entry.id   AF-U2MAW2-F1
#
_cell.length_a   1.000
_cell.length_b   1.000
_cell.length_c   1.000
_cell.angle_alpha   90.00
_cell.angle_beta   90.00
_cell.angle_gamma   90.00
#
_symmetry.space_group_name_H-M   'P 1'
#
loop_
_entity.id
_entity.type
_entity.pdbx_description
1 polymer ?
#
loop_
_entity_poly.entity_id
_entity_poly.type
_entity_poly.pdbx_seq_one_letter_code
_entity_poly.pdbx_strand_id
1 'polypeptide(L)'
;MVQPQSYPITNNSSNDMKKLLLLFTIVMCATTIRAAKAYSLPVDVTQPDGTQLTVVGHGDEHFNWCSTTDGVILAHIGYTYYIADIDRNGQIKATTQLAHNVGQRSNAELKLIKRQNKTAFYAAGKRAAEIAETRSYEWNATTFPHTGKPKALVILAEFSDTIFSLTNPKASFEQYLNGTERPKDLGHGENRNYGSVAKYFTDMSFGTFTPQFDIIGPVRLNNPLRHYGAGSGDNMQDFISDACAAAQAKGVDFSQYDANNDGYVDLVYVIYAGYSESISGNSSDCIWPKSGNYPTSKTFNGKSIGRYGVNGELNYTPKYKNGKKINGIGLFCHEFSHCMGLPDFYTTTAAPEETQVANNQELEFWDLMDGGEYVRDGYRPTAYSAWEREAMDWTTIETLSESAANIKLKTLENGGKAYRIFNPNDVSKNEYLLVENVQCENWNDAPKQKGHGMLVYHVEYDEASFALSSNSVNNILGHPRMTLVPADGLLLNRGKAATAKDYYTQMQGDPFPGTSEKHELNRTMNLPNFKWYTGKSNDYSISQAFKNIKEKNGVITFDFIKDFTTDIKSPNNINNTFTDGKIYTIDGRYMGTNKAILPHGLYIMNGQKFVIQ
;
A
#
# COMPACT_ATOMS: atom_id res chain seq x y z
N MET A 1 62.16 33.22 49.48
CA MET A 1 61.98 34.23 48.41
C MET A 1 62.86 33.79 47.24
N VAL A 2 62.22 33.50 46.11
CA VAL A 2 62.72 33.46 44.71
C VAL A 2 64.03 32.70 44.40
N GLN A 3 63.90 31.78 43.42
CA GLN A 3 64.89 31.00 42.63
C GLN A 3 65.44 29.68 43.23
N PRO A 4 65.97 28.71 42.44
CA PRO A 4 66.09 28.60 40.96
C PRO A 4 65.78 27.20 40.35
N GLN A 5 65.84 27.14 39.01
CA GLN A 5 65.96 25.95 38.15
C GLN A 5 67.24 25.13 38.42
N SER A 6 67.22 23.82 38.14
CA SER A 6 68.27 23.12 37.36
C SER A 6 67.88 21.66 37.02
N TYR A 7 68.41 21.20 35.89
CA TYR A 7 68.06 20.02 35.05
C TYR A 7 68.74 18.69 35.51
N PRO A 8 69.00 17.68 34.64
CA PRO A 8 68.19 16.48 34.39
C PRO A 8 68.96 15.17 34.66
N ILE A 9 68.30 14.02 34.87
CA ILE A 9 68.94 12.70 34.64
C ILE A 9 67.94 11.72 34.01
N THR A 10 68.50 10.95 33.08
CA THR A 10 67.97 10.17 31.98
C THR A 10 67.45 8.77 32.29
N ASN A 11 66.48 8.36 31.47
CA ASN A 11 66.29 7.08 30.77
C ASN A 11 65.86 5.77 31.46
N ASN A 12 64.78 5.27 30.85
CA ASN A 12 64.46 3.88 30.48
C ASN A 12 64.05 2.90 31.58
N SER A 13 62.77 2.50 31.58
CA SER A 13 62.35 1.31 30.82
C SER A 13 60.87 0.96 31.02
N SER A 14 60.21 0.64 29.90
CA SER A 14 59.12 -0.33 29.72
C SER A 14 57.91 -0.29 30.68
N ASN A 15 56.79 0.26 30.22
CA ASN A 15 55.62 -0.51 29.76
C ASN A 15 54.39 0.40 29.69
N ASP A 16 54.09 0.83 28.47
CA ASP A 16 52.79 1.37 28.09
C ASP A 16 51.71 0.29 28.21
N MET A 17 50.72 0.53 29.07
CA MET A 17 49.31 0.23 28.78
C MET A 17 48.40 0.87 29.84
N LYS A 18 48.27 2.20 29.80
CA LYS A 18 47.11 2.87 30.40
C LYS A 18 46.02 2.94 29.34
N LYS A 19 44.95 2.17 29.58
CA LYS A 19 43.70 2.15 28.82
C LYS A 19 43.17 3.57 28.64
N LEU A 20 43.31 4.11 27.44
CA LEU A 20 42.55 5.26 26.97
C LEU A 20 41.23 4.70 26.40
N LEU A 21 40.13 4.82 27.16
CA LEU A 21 38.79 4.63 26.59
C LEU A 21 38.53 5.81 25.64
N LEU A 22 38.71 5.57 24.34
CA LEU A 22 38.13 6.40 23.31
C LEU A 22 36.66 6.00 23.17
N LEU A 23 35.74 6.83 23.67
CA LEU A 23 34.32 6.73 23.34
C LEU A 23 34.16 7.16 21.87
N PHE A 24 34.14 6.20 20.95
CA PHE A 24 33.56 6.41 19.63
C PHE A 24 32.04 6.31 19.78
N THR A 25 31.38 7.44 20.00
CA THR A 25 29.92 7.52 19.85
C THR A 25 29.63 7.54 18.35
N ILE A 26 29.43 6.36 17.76
CA ILE A 26 28.81 6.23 16.45
C ILE A 26 27.33 6.58 16.66
N VAL A 27 26.95 7.83 16.36
CA VAL A 27 25.55 8.19 16.18
C VAL A 27 25.11 7.53 14.87
N MET A 28 24.50 6.34 14.98
CA MET A 28 23.71 5.79 13.88
C MET A 28 22.45 6.65 13.77
N CYS A 29 22.46 7.65 12.87
CA CYS A 29 21.22 8.24 12.41
C CYS A 29 20.45 7.15 11.65
N ALA A 30 19.37 6.65 12.25
CA ALA A 30 18.46 5.71 11.61
C ALA A 30 17.67 6.45 10.52
N THR A 31 17.77 5.97 9.28
CA THR A 31 17.06 6.52 8.14
C THR A 31 15.98 5.52 7.71
N THR A 32 14.73 5.96 7.72
CA THR A 32 13.62 5.24 7.09
C THR A 32 13.30 5.96 5.79
N ILE A 33 13.28 5.21 4.70
CA ILE A 33 12.84 5.65 3.37
C ILE A 33 11.60 4.80 3.04
N ARG A 34 10.63 5.32 2.27
CA ARG A 34 9.39 4.67 1.81
C ARG A 34 9.11 5.09 0.38
N ALA A 35 8.46 4.27 -0.44
CA ALA A 35 8.09 4.67 -1.80
C ALA A 35 6.90 3.91 -2.35
N ALA A 36 6.36 4.47 -3.43
CA ALA A 36 5.45 3.82 -4.33
C ALA A 36 6.08 2.57 -4.95
N LYS A 37 5.27 1.52 -5.00
CA LYS A 37 5.53 0.31 -5.76
C LYS A 37 5.78 0.65 -7.23
N ALA A 38 6.59 -0.17 -7.89
CA ALA A 38 6.83 -0.08 -9.31
C ALA A 38 5.51 -0.18 -10.09
N TYR A 39 5.35 0.64 -11.12
CA TYR A 39 4.21 0.51 -12.02
C TYR A 39 4.32 -0.81 -12.78
N SER A 40 3.56 -1.81 -12.30
CA SER A 40 3.73 -3.21 -12.66
C SER A 40 3.03 -3.61 -13.97
N LEU A 41 2.54 -2.65 -14.77
CA LEU A 41 2.05 -3.00 -16.11
C LEU A 41 3.25 -3.34 -17.01
N PRO A 42 3.17 -4.42 -17.81
CA PRO A 42 4.16 -4.68 -18.84
C PRO A 42 4.25 -3.51 -19.84
N VAL A 43 5.47 -3.04 -20.11
CA VAL A 43 5.76 -1.95 -21.06
C VAL A 43 6.72 -2.45 -22.12
N ASP A 44 6.39 -2.17 -23.38
CA ASP A 44 7.30 -2.42 -24.50
C ASP A 44 8.34 -1.31 -24.62
N VAL A 45 9.61 -1.70 -24.53
CA VAL A 45 10.78 -0.87 -24.80
C VAL A 45 11.45 -1.30 -26.09
N THR A 46 12.23 -0.40 -26.68
CA THR A 46 12.99 -0.64 -27.91
C THR A 46 14.44 -0.62 -27.50
N GLN A 47 15.13 -1.72 -27.72
CA GLN A 47 16.54 -1.86 -27.42
C GLN A 47 17.40 -1.12 -28.46
N PRO A 48 18.69 -0.82 -28.17
CA PRO A 48 19.59 -0.16 -29.11
C PRO A 48 19.79 -0.87 -30.45
N ASP A 49 19.53 -2.17 -30.52
CA ASP A 49 19.59 -2.95 -31.76
C ASP A 49 18.28 -2.92 -32.58
N GLY A 50 17.28 -2.16 -32.12
CA GLY A 50 15.98 -2.00 -32.76
C GLY A 50 14.94 -3.06 -32.40
N THR A 51 15.29 -4.06 -31.59
CA THR A 51 14.34 -5.08 -31.12
C THR A 51 13.40 -4.54 -30.04
N GLN A 52 12.25 -5.19 -29.87
CA GLN A 52 11.30 -4.88 -28.81
C GLN A 52 11.49 -5.83 -27.62
N LEU A 53 11.49 -5.28 -26.41
CA LEU A 53 11.51 -6.02 -25.15
C LEU A 53 10.31 -5.60 -24.30
N THR A 54 9.56 -6.56 -23.78
CA THR A 54 8.46 -6.31 -22.86
C THR A 54 8.98 -6.43 -21.44
N VAL A 55 8.96 -5.33 -20.69
CA VAL A 55 9.52 -5.21 -19.35
C VAL A 55 8.41 -5.03 -18.32
N VAL A 56 8.54 -5.69 -17.18
CA VAL A 56 7.69 -5.53 -16.00
C VAL A 56 8.57 -5.00 -14.88
N GLY A 57 8.22 -3.84 -14.33
CA GLY A 57 8.85 -3.30 -13.12
C GLY A 57 8.26 -3.96 -11.88
N HIS A 58 9.12 -4.19 -10.89
CA HIS A 58 8.78 -4.81 -9.61
C HIS A 58 9.42 -4.05 -8.47
N GLY A 59 8.86 -4.26 -7.28
CA GLY A 59 9.42 -3.79 -6.04
C GLY A 59 9.16 -2.31 -5.76
N ASP A 60 10.03 -1.74 -4.92
CA ASP A 60 9.93 -0.43 -4.29
C ASP A 60 11.31 0.25 -4.27
N GLU A 61 11.46 1.37 -3.58
CA GLU A 61 12.73 2.10 -3.50
C GLU A 61 13.83 1.41 -2.71
N HIS A 62 13.51 0.41 -1.90
CA HIS A 62 14.52 -0.37 -1.17
C HIS A 62 15.13 -1.45 -2.05
N PHE A 63 14.34 -2.01 -2.97
CA PHE A 63 14.79 -3.09 -3.84
C PHE A 63 13.89 -3.25 -5.07
N ASN A 64 14.00 -2.35 -6.03
CA ASN A 64 13.32 -2.49 -7.30
C ASN A 64 14.14 -3.29 -8.31
N TRP A 65 13.43 -3.89 -9.27
CA TRP A 65 14.06 -4.47 -10.44
C TRP A 65 13.09 -4.53 -11.61
N CYS A 66 13.63 -4.81 -12.78
CA CYS A 66 12.85 -5.09 -13.97
C CYS A 66 12.99 -6.57 -14.34
N SER A 67 11.93 -7.16 -14.87
CA SER A 67 11.98 -8.49 -15.47
C SER A 67 11.29 -8.53 -16.84
N THR A 68 11.54 -9.60 -17.59
CA THR A 68 10.66 -9.95 -18.72
C THR A 68 9.38 -10.61 -18.21
N THR A 69 8.36 -10.73 -19.06
CA THR A 69 7.08 -11.37 -18.70
C THR A 69 7.19 -12.85 -18.28
N ASP A 70 8.27 -13.54 -18.66
CA ASP A 70 8.61 -14.90 -18.20
C ASP A 70 9.58 -14.92 -17.01
N GLY A 71 9.81 -13.78 -16.37
CA GLY A 71 10.52 -13.67 -15.10
C GLY A 71 12.05 -13.65 -15.20
N VAL A 72 12.65 -13.33 -16.35
CA VAL A 72 14.11 -13.12 -16.43
C VAL A 72 14.45 -11.80 -15.76
N ILE A 73 15.35 -11.79 -14.77
CA ILE A 73 15.77 -10.56 -14.08
C ILE A 73 16.66 -9.72 -15.00
N LEU A 74 16.38 -8.44 -15.09
CA LEU A 74 17.08 -7.50 -15.94
C LEU A 74 17.89 -6.53 -15.08
N ALA A 75 19.00 -6.07 -15.63
CA ALA A 75 19.70 -4.90 -15.15
C ALA A 75 19.67 -3.87 -16.27
N HIS A 76 19.48 -2.60 -15.93
CA HIS A 76 19.42 -1.52 -16.92
C HIS A 76 20.40 -0.41 -16.59
N ILE A 77 20.91 0.23 -17.64
CA ILE A 77 21.74 1.43 -17.56
C ILE A 77 21.10 2.44 -18.48
N GLY A 78 20.63 3.54 -17.90
CA GLY A 78 19.78 4.48 -18.60
C GLY A 78 18.53 3.77 -19.12
N TYR A 79 18.32 3.79 -20.44
CA TYR A 79 17.17 3.16 -21.10
C TYR A 79 17.44 1.74 -21.64
N THR A 80 18.65 1.21 -21.48
CA THR A 80 19.06 -0.07 -22.11
C THR A 80 19.00 -1.21 -21.11
N TYR A 81 18.41 -2.35 -21.50
CA TYR A 81 18.22 -3.50 -20.61
C TYR A 81 19.11 -4.67 -21.03
N TYR A 82 19.75 -5.26 -20.02
CA TYR A 82 20.67 -6.37 -20.15
C TYR A 82 20.20 -7.54 -19.29
N ILE A 83 20.58 -8.76 -19.66
CA ILE A 83 20.43 -9.90 -18.75
C ILE A 83 21.26 -9.62 -17.50
N ALA A 84 20.65 -9.65 -16.32
CA ALA A 84 21.36 -9.39 -15.07
C ALA A 84 22.33 -10.55 -14.74
N ASP A 85 23.55 -10.21 -14.35
CA ASP A 85 24.40 -11.10 -13.56
C ASP A 85 24.09 -10.86 -12.08
N ILE A 86 23.91 -11.95 -11.33
CA ILE A 86 23.49 -11.90 -9.93
C ILE A 86 24.60 -12.53 -9.11
N ASP A 87 25.23 -11.73 -8.26
CA ASP A 87 26.31 -12.22 -7.42
C ASP A 87 25.81 -13.04 -6.23
N ARG A 88 26.74 -13.61 -5.46
CA ARG A 88 26.42 -14.42 -4.26
C ARG A 88 25.67 -13.64 -3.17
N ASN A 89 25.74 -12.31 -3.19
CA ASN A 89 25.05 -11.43 -2.25
C ASN A 89 23.68 -10.98 -2.79
N GLY A 90 23.31 -11.41 -4.00
CA GLY A 90 22.07 -11.06 -4.66
C GLY A 90 22.06 -9.69 -5.32
N GLN A 91 23.22 -9.05 -5.49
CA GLN A 91 23.28 -7.77 -6.21
C GLN A 91 23.24 -8.01 -7.72
N ILE A 92 22.40 -7.23 -8.41
CA ILE A 92 22.31 -7.24 -9.87
C ILE A 92 23.40 -6.35 -10.48
N LYS A 93 24.01 -6.83 -11.57
CA LYS A 93 24.89 -6.03 -12.41
C LYS A 93 24.51 -6.24 -13.87
N ALA A 94 24.53 -5.15 -14.64
CA ALA A 94 24.38 -5.22 -16.08
C ALA A 94 25.52 -6.04 -16.69
N THR A 95 25.16 -7.08 -17.44
CA THR A 95 26.10 -7.74 -18.33
C THR A 95 26.28 -6.91 -19.60
N THR A 96 27.14 -7.37 -20.51
CA THR A 96 27.20 -6.82 -21.87
C THR A 96 26.13 -7.39 -22.80
N GLN A 97 25.31 -8.34 -22.33
CA GLN A 97 24.34 -9.04 -23.15
C GLN A 97 22.98 -8.36 -23.08
N LEU A 98 22.56 -7.80 -24.22
CA LEU A 98 21.23 -7.22 -24.39
C LEU A 98 20.13 -8.26 -24.16
N ALA A 99 19.02 -7.84 -23.55
CA ALA A 99 17.90 -8.71 -23.25
C ALA A 99 16.82 -8.67 -24.34
N HIS A 100 16.31 -9.85 -24.71
CA HIS A 100 15.22 -10.02 -25.68
C HIS A 100 14.03 -10.80 -25.13
N ASN A 101 12.87 -10.57 -25.74
CA ASN A 101 11.65 -11.32 -25.52
C ASN A 101 11.82 -12.82 -25.86
N VAL A 102 10.96 -13.66 -25.28
CA VAL A 102 10.94 -15.11 -25.54
C VAL A 102 10.82 -15.37 -27.05
N GLY A 103 11.73 -16.17 -27.60
CA GLY A 103 11.80 -16.49 -29.04
C GLY A 103 12.82 -15.68 -29.85
N GLN A 104 13.32 -14.56 -29.32
CA GLN A 104 14.36 -13.73 -29.95
C GLN A 104 15.74 -13.87 -29.28
N ARG A 105 15.81 -14.63 -28.19
CA ARG A 105 17.02 -14.78 -27.37
C ARG A 105 18.11 -15.56 -28.08
N SER A 106 19.32 -15.02 -28.01
CA SER A 106 20.54 -15.70 -28.38
C SER A 106 20.91 -16.83 -27.41
N ASN A 107 21.79 -17.74 -27.85
CA ASN A 107 22.35 -18.79 -26.98
C ASN A 107 23.15 -18.21 -25.81
N ALA A 108 23.72 -17.00 -25.96
CA ALA A 108 24.44 -16.32 -24.89
C ALA A 108 23.47 -15.86 -23.78
N GLU A 109 22.34 -15.27 -24.15
CA GLU A 109 21.27 -14.90 -23.21
C GLU A 109 20.77 -16.13 -22.45
N LEU A 110 20.44 -17.21 -23.15
CA LEU A 110 19.92 -18.44 -22.50
C LEU A 110 20.91 -19.03 -21.47
N LYS A 111 22.22 -18.90 -21.70
CA LYS A 111 23.25 -19.32 -20.74
C LYS A 111 23.30 -18.40 -19.51
N LEU A 112 23.18 -17.09 -19.70
CA LEU A 112 23.16 -16.12 -18.60
C LEU A 112 21.89 -16.25 -17.76
N ILE A 113 20.73 -16.43 -18.40
CA ILE A 113 19.44 -16.63 -17.74
C ILE A 113 19.50 -17.85 -16.81
N LYS A 114 20.00 -18.99 -17.30
CA LYS A 114 20.15 -20.21 -16.50
C LYS A 114 21.11 -20.07 -15.31
N ARG A 115 22.01 -19.09 -15.36
CA ARG A 115 22.97 -18.81 -14.29
C ARG A 115 22.46 -17.84 -13.22
N GLN A 116 21.31 -17.19 -13.44
CA GLN A 116 20.79 -16.21 -12.49
C GLN A 116 20.57 -16.85 -11.13
N ASN A 117 21.28 -16.35 -10.12
CA ASN A 117 21.13 -16.79 -8.75
C ASN A 117 19.92 -16.09 -8.10
N LYS A 118 18.71 -16.41 -8.60
CA LYS A 118 17.46 -15.85 -8.10
C LYS A 118 17.31 -16.02 -6.59
N THR A 119 17.72 -17.16 -6.05
CA THR A 119 17.70 -17.41 -4.60
C THR A 119 18.52 -16.36 -3.84
N ALA A 120 19.75 -16.05 -4.27
CA ALA A 120 20.55 -15.01 -3.62
C ALA A 120 19.95 -13.61 -3.80
N PHE A 121 19.39 -13.32 -4.99
CA PHE A 121 18.70 -12.06 -5.30
C PHE A 121 17.54 -11.80 -4.34
N TYR A 122 16.57 -12.71 -4.24
CA TYR A 122 15.43 -12.53 -3.33
C TYR A 122 15.85 -12.56 -1.86
N ALA A 123 16.89 -13.33 -1.51
CA ALA A 123 17.46 -13.25 -0.16
C ALA A 123 18.09 -11.88 0.14
N ALA A 124 18.53 -11.12 -0.88
CA ALA A 124 19.04 -9.75 -0.70
C ALA A 124 17.93 -8.77 -0.41
N GLY A 125 16.80 -8.85 -1.13
CA GLY A 125 15.59 -8.08 -0.82
C GLY A 125 15.12 -8.33 0.62
N LYS A 126 15.05 -9.60 1.03
CA LYS A 126 14.72 -9.97 2.42
C LYS A 126 15.69 -9.35 3.44
N ARG A 127 17.00 -9.43 3.22
CA ARG A 127 18.00 -8.81 4.11
C ARG A 127 17.86 -7.28 4.17
N ALA A 128 17.60 -6.62 3.05
CA ALA A 128 17.41 -5.18 3.00
C ALA A 128 16.23 -4.75 3.87
N ALA A 129 15.16 -5.54 3.86
CA ALA A 129 14.01 -5.31 4.71
C ALA A 129 14.19 -5.69 6.19
N GLU A 130 14.82 -6.82 6.50
CA GLU A 130 15.17 -7.19 7.89
C GLU A 130 16.05 -6.09 8.54
N ILE A 131 16.93 -5.47 7.75
CA ILE A 131 17.72 -4.31 8.16
C ILE A 131 16.83 -3.07 8.39
N ALA A 132 15.75 -2.88 7.64
CA ALA A 132 14.78 -1.82 7.88
C ALA A 132 13.94 -2.07 9.15
N GLU A 133 13.53 -3.33 9.39
CA GLU A 133 12.72 -3.76 10.56
C GLU A 133 13.44 -3.62 11.90
N THR A 134 14.75 -3.93 11.95
CA THR A 134 15.56 -3.82 13.18
C THR A 134 15.80 -2.38 13.63
N ARG A 135 15.26 -1.40 12.91
CA ARG A 135 15.40 0.04 13.17
C ARG A 135 14.12 0.65 13.74
N SER A 136 13.36 -0.16 14.50
CA SER A 136 12.07 0.14 15.12
C SER A 136 11.91 1.61 15.47
N TYR A 137 10.84 2.19 14.94
CA TYR A 137 10.51 3.56 15.26
C TYR A 137 8.99 3.72 15.36
N GLU A 138 8.56 4.19 16.52
CA GLU A 138 7.18 4.51 16.88
C GLU A 138 6.67 5.72 16.09
N TRP A 139 5.35 5.89 16.04
CA TRP A 139 4.72 7.17 15.75
C TRP A 139 5.43 8.29 16.54
N ASN A 140 6.12 9.22 15.87
CA ASN A 140 6.87 10.26 16.56
C ASN A 140 6.40 11.66 16.25
N ALA A 141 6.96 12.58 17.01
CA ALA A 141 6.82 14.02 16.83
C ALA A 141 7.14 14.54 15.41
N THR A 142 7.75 13.76 14.50
CA THR A 142 8.21 14.24 13.17
C THR A 142 7.36 13.78 11.97
N THR A 143 6.31 12.99 12.17
CA THR A 143 5.34 12.77 11.08
C THR A 143 4.59 14.06 10.78
N PHE A 144 4.32 14.32 9.51
CA PHE A 144 3.54 15.48 9.11
C PHE A 144 2.14 15.39 9.72
N PRO A 145 1.63 16.47 10.35
CA PRO A 145 0.30 16.45 10.93
C PRO A 145 -0.77 16.10 9.89
N HIS A 146 -1.72 15.25 10.27
CA HIS A 146 -2.79 14.78 9.39
C HIS A 146 -4.17 15.30 9.82
N THR A 147 -4.20 16.34 10.66
CA THR A 147 -5.43 17.04 11.06
C THR A 147 -5.23 18.55 10.98
N GLY A 148 -6.32 19.31 10.86
CA GLY A 148 -6.26 20.77 10.78
C GLY A 148 -5.74 21.28 9.43
N LYS A 149 -4.92 22.32 9.45
CA LYS A 149 -4.43 23.02 8.25
C LYS A 149 -2.89 23.19 8.23
N PRO A 150 -2.12 22.11 8.40
CA PRO A 150 -0.68 22.20 8.45
C PRO A 150 -0.13 22.59 7.07
N LYS A 151 1.10 23.11 7.09
CA LYS A 151 1.74 23.69 5.94
C LYS A 151 3.03 22.92 5.63
N ALA A 152 3.13 22.42 4.40
CA ALA A 152 4.34 21.76 3.90
C ALA A 152 5.09 22.68 2.93
N LEU A 153 6.42 22.67 3.00
CA LEU A 153 7.27 23.34 2.02
C LEU A 153 7.43 22.43 0.80
N VAL A 154 7.12 22.95 -0.40
CA VAL A 154 7.36 22.23 -1.67
C VAL A 154 8.37 22.97 -2.52
N ILE A 155 9.46 22.31 -2.88
CA ILE A 155 10.55 22.86 -3.70
C ILE A 155 10.47 22.25 -5.10
N LEU A 156 10.30 23.09 -6.12
CA LEU A 156 10.44 22.69 -7.52
C LEU A 156 11.93 22.73 -7.88
N ALA A 157 12.55 21.58 -8.17
CA ALA A 157 13.99 21.47 -8.42
C ALA A 157 14.33 21.05 -9.85
N GLU A 158 15.27 21.77 -10.46
CA GLU A 158 15.89 21.43 -11.75
C GLU A 158 17.35 21.04 -11.55
N PHE A 159 17.88 20.24 -12.47
CA PHE A 159 19.24 19.74 -12.45
C PHE A 159 20.10 20.42 -13.50
N SER A 160 21.43 20.32 -13.41
CA SER A 160 22.33 20.98 -14.35
C SER A 160 22.11 20.57 -15.82
N ASP A 161 21.51 19.41 -16.08
CA ASP A 161 21.23 18.86 -17.41
C ASP A 161 19.74 18.67 -17.72
N THR A 162 18.85 18.79 -16.72
CA THR A 162 17.43 18.49 -16.84
C THR A 162 16.59 19.61 -16.21
N ILE A 163 15.80 20.28 -17.04
CA ILE A 163 14.92 21.41 -16.65
C ILE A 163 13.45 21.03 -16.81
N PHE A 164 12.54 21.77 -16.15
CA PHE A 164 11.10 21.51 -16.26
C PHE A 164 10.65 21.63 -17.71
N SER A 165 9.75 20.73 -18.10
CA SER A 165 9.11 20.75 -19.42
C SER A 165 7.81 21.55 -19.42
N LEU A 166 7.14 21.63 -18.27
CA LEU A 166 5.96 22.46 -18.05
C LEU A 166 6.26 23.92 -18.38
N THR A 167 5.39 24.56 -19.17
CA THR A 167 5.56 25.96 -19.60
C THR A 167 5.62 26.92 -18.42
N ASN A 168 4.82 26.66 -17.39
CA ASN A 168 4.82 27.41 -16.14
C ASN A 168 4.72 26.42 -14.98
N PRO A 169 5.85 25.84 -14.53
CA PRO A 169 5.86 24.80 -13.51
C PRO A 169 5.19 25.25 -12.22
N LYS A 170 5.46 26.50 -11.79
CA LYS A 170 4.86 27.05 -10.57
C LYS A 170 3.33 27.11 -10.67
N ALA A 171 2.78 27.68 -11.75
CA ALA A 171 1.32 27.74 -11.92
C ALA A 171 0.69 26.34 -12.06
N SER A 172 1.39 25.41 -12.71
CA SER A 172 0.92 24.04 -12.90
C SER A 172 0.87 23.27 -11.57
N PHE A 173 1.92 23.39 -10.75
CA PHE A 173 1.96 22.74 -9.46
C PHE A 173 1.10 23.44 -8.39
N GLU A 174 0.80 24.74 -8.55
CA GLU A 174 -0.16 25.44 -7.69
C GLU A 174 -1.56 24.82 -7.77
N GLN A 175 -2.08 24.59 -8.99
CA GLN A 175 -3.37 23.92 -9.15
C GLN A 175 -3.30 22.41 -8.84
N TYR A 176 -2.16 21.77 -9.05
CA TYR A 176 -1.93 20.36 -8.69
C TYR A 176 -1.97 20.14 -7.17
N LEU A 177 -1.39 21.06 -6.39
CA LEU A 177 -1.25 20.91 -4.93
C LEU A 177 -2.39 21.57 -4.17
N ASN A 178 -2.73 22.82 -4.49
CA ASN A 178 -3.62 23.67 -3.68
C ASN A 178 -4.99 23.93 -4.33
N GLY A 179 -5.25 23.44 -5.54
CA GLY A 179 -6.48 23.75 -6.28
C GLY A 179 -7.76 23.27 -5.57
N THR A 180 -8.77 24.13 -5.44
CA THR A 180 -10.09 23.75 -4.87
C THR A 180 -11.05 23.19 -5.93
N GLU A 181 -10.74 23.42 -7.20
CA GLU A 181 -11.48 22.95 -8.36
C GLU A 181 -10.62 22.04 -9.23
N ARG A 182 -11.23 21.44 -10.25
CA ARG A 182 -10.50 20.67 -11.26
C ARG A 182 -9.46 21.57 -11.95
N PRO A 183 -8.19 21.15 -12.05
CA PRO A 183 -7.15 21.94 -12.72
C PRO A 183 -7.50 22.31 -14.16
N LYS A 184 -7.04 23.47 -14.61
CA LYS A 184 -7.13 23.91 -16.01
C LYS A 184 -5.91 23.41 -16.77
N ASP A 185 -6.08 23.02 -18.02
CA ASP A 185 -4.95 22.59 -18.86
C ASP A 185 -4.08 23.81 -19.20
N LEU A 186 -2.81 23.76 -18.79
CA LEU A 186 -1.79 24.77 -19.10
C LEU A 186 -0.82 24.26 -20.19
N GLY A 187 -1.21 23.19 -20.90
CA GLY A 187 -0.52 22.64 -22.05
C GLY A 187 0.01 21.22 -21.83
N HIS A 188 0.00 20.73 -20.59
CA HIS A 188 0.57 19.43 -20.22
C HIS A 188 -0.44 18.48 -19.59
N GLY A 189 -1.74 18.76 -19.80
CA GLY A 189 -2.82 17.86 -19.39
C GLY A 189 -3.12 17.91 -17.91
N GLU A 190 -2.91 19.04 -17.25
CA GLU A 190 -3.19 19.23 -15.83
C GLU A 190 -4.67 18.95 -15.51
N ASN A 191 -5.57 19.28 -16.43
CA ASN A 191 -7.01 18.99 -16.34
C ASN A 191 -7.35 17.48 -16.34
N ARG A 192 -6.40 16.59 -16.57
CA ARG A 192 -6.59 15.15 -16.42
C ARG A 192 -6.77 14.79 -14.95
N ASN A 193 -6.10 15.49 -14.05
CA ASN A 193 -6.30 15.33 -12.61
C ASN A 193 -7.76 15.61 -12.24
N TYR A 194 -8.37 14.71 -11.47
CA TYR A 194 -9.73 14.89 -10.98
C TYR A 194 -9.84 16.08 -10.01
N GLY A 195 -8.84 16.26 -9.17
CA GLY A 195 -8.68 17.36 -8.23
C GLY A 195 -7.21 17.58 -7.89
N SER A 196 -6.94 18.49 -6.95
CA SER A 196 -5.60 18.67 -6.39
C SER A 196 -5.32 17.67 -5.26
N VAL A 197 -4.06 17.63 -4.80
CA VAL A 197 -3.64 16.91 -3.60
C VAL A 197 -4.40 17.41 -2.36
N ALA A 198 -4.46 18.73 -2.13
CA ALA A 198 -5.21 19.29 -1.01
C ALA A 198 -6.69 18.91 -1.07
N LYS A 199 -7.29 18.89 -2.26
CA LYS A 199 -8.67 18.44 -2.45
C LYS A 199 -8.84 16.96 -2.14
N TYR A 200 -7.93 16.09 -2.57
CA TYR A 200 -7.97 14.65 -2.26
C TYR A 200 -8.06 14.45 -0.75
N PHE A 201 -7.12 14.99 0.00
CA PHE A 201 -7.08 14.82 1.45
C PHE A 201 -8.25 15.49 2.18
N THR A 202 -8.69 16.67 1.72
CA THR A 202 -9.91 17.33 2.23
C THR A 202 -11.16 16.45 2.04
N ASP A 203 -11.29 15.83 0.88
CA ASP A 203 -12.43 14.96 0.58
C ASP A 203 -12.35 13.65 1.40
N MET A 204 -11.15 13.04 1.53
CA MET A 204 -10.95 11.81 2.30
C MET A 204 -11.24 12.01 3.80
N SER A 205 -10.89 13.19 4.32
CA SER A 205 -11.01 13.53 5.72
C SER A 205 -12.36 14.19 6.09
N PHE A 206 -13.30 14.30 5.15
CA PHE A 206 -14.54 15.08 5.33
C PHE A 206 -14.29 16.53 5.82
N GLY A 207 -13.18 17.13 5.39
CA GLY A 207 -12.81 18.52 5.71
C GLY A 207 -12.08 18.73 7.03
N THR A 208 -11.83 17.69 7.84
CA THR A 208 -11.04 17.81 9.08
C THR A 208 -9.55 18.06 8.85
N PHE A 209 -9.05 17.75 7.66
CA PHE A 209 -7.66 17.93 7.24
C PHE A 209 -7.61 18.63 5.88
N THR A 210 -7.04 19.83 5.86
CA THR A 210 -6.89 20.64 4.64
C THR A 210 -5.43 21.12 4.56
N PRO A 211 -4.49 20.27 4.08
CA PRO A 211 -3.08 20.62 4.01
C PRO A 211 -2.84 21.78 3.05
N GLN A 212 -1.82 22.58 3.33
CA GLN A 212 -1.39 23.71 2.52
C GLN A 212 0.04 23.48 2.01
N PHE A 213 0.30 23.79 0.75
CA PHE A 213 1.61 23.59 0.13
C PHE A 213 2.20 24.94 -0.31
N ASP A 214 3.29 25.36 0.32
CA ASP A 214 4.01 26.57 -0.10
C ASP A 214 5.03 26.20 -1.18
N ILE A 215 4.79 26.65 -2.42
CA ILE A 215 5.59 26.25 -3.58
C ILE A 215 6.70 27.25 -3.88
N ILE A 216 7.94 26.78 -3.81
CA ILE A 216 9.17 27.53 -4.09
C ILE A 216 9.83 26.99 -5.36
N GLY A 217 10.38 27.90 -6.17
CA GLY A 217 11.15 27.55 -7.35
C GLY A 217 10.43 27.85 -8.67
N PRO A 218 10.93 27.31 -9.80
CA PRO A 218 12.03 26.35 -9.89
C PRO A 218 13.36 26.86 -9.31
N VAL A 219 14.07 26.03 -8.55
CA VAL A 219 15.47 26.23 -8.15
C VAL A 219 16.37 25.35 -9.00
N ARG A 220 17.59 25.77 -9.26
CA ARG A 220 18.53 25.02 -10.11
C ARG A 220 19.67 24.46 -9.27
N LEU A 221 19.84 23.14 -9.31
CA LEU A 221 20.89 22.40 -8.65
C LEU A 221 22.14 22.35 -9.55
N ASN A 222 23.31 22.20 -8.93
CA ASN A 222 24.60 22.25 -9.62
C ASN A 222 24.99 20.93 -10.29
N ASN A 223 24.43 19.80 -9.83
CA ASN A 223 24.74 18.48 -10.37
C ASN A 223 23.66 18.00 -11.35
N PRO A 224 24.01 17.08 -12.27
CA PRO A 224 23.04 16.49 -13.20
C PRO A 224 22.10 15.52 -12.49
N LEU A 225 20.95 15.20 -13.09
CA LEU A 225 19.95 14.28 -12.53
C LEU A 225 20.58 12.94 -12.10
N ARG A 226 21.46 12.39 -12.94
CA ARG A 226 22.17 11.13 -12.66
C ARG A 226 23.05 11.15 -11.41
N HIS A 227 23.48 12.31 -10.90
CA HIS A 227 24.21 12.39 -9.63
C HIS A 227 23.33 11.99 -8.45
N TYR A 228 22.03 12.31 -8.56
CA TYR A 228 21.05 12.09 -7.52
C TYR A 228 20.32 10.76 -7.70
N GLY A 229 19.96 10.38 -8.92
CA GLY A 229 19.14 9.18 -9.18
C GLY A 229 19.91 7.90 -9.51
N ALA A 230 21.09 7.97 -10.13
CA ALA A 230 21.72 6.76 -10.67
C ALA A 230 22.28 5.83 -9.59
N GLY A 231 22.07 4.52 -9.74
CA GLY A 231 22.70 3.47 -8.93
C GLY A 231 21.69 2.52 -8.30
N SER A 232 22.11 1.79 -7.27
CA SER A 232 21.24 0.87 -6.51
C SER A 232 20.50 1.57 -5.36
N GLY A 233 20.35 2.89 -5.44
CA GLY A 233 19.75 3.73 -4.41
C GLY A 233 20.11 5.20 -4.61
N ASP A 234 19.10 6.06 -4.56
CA ASP A 234 19.26 7.48 -4.84
C ASP A 234 20.07 8.20 -3.75
N ASN A 235 20.86 9.20 -4.16
CA ASN A 235 21.59 10.08 -3.27
C ASN A 235 20.69 11.19 -2.70
N MET A 236 19.72 10.78 -1.87
CA MET A 236 18.74 11.67 -1.23
C MET A 236 19.40 12.66 -0.25
N GLN A 237 20.52 12.26 0.34
CA GLN A 237 21.29 13.15 1.21
C GLN A 237 21.71 14.41 0.44
N ASP A 238 22.37 14.26 -0.71
CA ASP A 238 22.78 15.41 -1.52
C ASP A 238 21.56 16.10 -2.15
N PHE A 239 20.58 15.32 -2.62
CA PHE A 239 19.43 15.88 -3.34
C PHE A 239 18.62 16.85 -2.47
N ILE A 240 18.22 16.41 -1.27
CA ILE A 240 17.46 17.25 -0.34
C ILE A 240 18.35 18.37 0.21
N SER A 241 19.63 18.10 0.51
CA SER A 241 20.60 19.11 0.96
C SER A 241 20.74 20.28 -0.02
N ASP A 242 20.87 19.97 -1.32
CA ASP A 242 21.08 20.93 -2.39
C ASP A 242 19.79 21.70 -2.71
N ALA A 243 18.65 21.01 -2.74
CA ALA A 243 17.34 21.63 -2.92
C ALA A 243 17.03 22.62 -1.80
N CYS A 244 17.23 22.23 -0.53
CA CYS A 244 17.03 23.13 0.61
C CYS A 244 18.00 24.31 0.61
N ALA A 245 19.28 24.09 0.27
CA ALA A 245 20.25 25.18 0.17
C ALA A 245 19.87 26.19 -0.92
N ALA A 246 19.40 25.70 -2.08
CA ALA A 246 18.95 26.55 -3.17
C ALA A 246 17.66 27.32 -2.83
N ALA A 247 16.73 26.69 -2.09
CA ALA A 247 15.54 27.36 -1.58
C ALA A 247 15.87 28.45 -0.53
N GLN A 248 16.75 28.16 0.43
CA GLN A 248 17.21 29.15 1.41
C GLN A 248 17.92 30.33 0.73
N ALA A 249 18.73 30.08 -0.30
CA ALA A 249 19.37 31.12 -1.09
C ALA A 249 18.37 32.02 -1.84
N LYS A 250 17.15 31.54 -2.10
CA LYS A 250 16.01 32.34 -2.61
C LYS A 250 15.22 33.06 -1.52
N GLY A 251 15.65 32.98 -0.26
CA GLY A 251 15.03 33.68 0.86
C GLY A 251 13.94 32.90 1.59
N VAL A 252 13.83 31.58 1.37
CA VAL A 252 12.94 30.73 2.20
C VAL A 252 13.47 30.71 3.62
N ASP A 253 12.57 30.95 4.58
CA ASP A 253 12.82 30.79 6.00
C ASP A 253 12.23 29.47 6.48
N PHE A 254 13.11 28.48 6.68
CA PHE A 254 12.71 27.13 7.08
C PHE A 254 12.07 27.08 8.47
N SER A 255 12.27 28.09 9.33
CA SER A 255 11.65 28.14 10.65
C SER A 255 10.13 28.26 10.64
N GLN A 256 9.53 28.62 9.50
CA GLN A 256 8.08 28.74 9.32
C GLN A 256 7.35 27.40 9.15
N TYR A 257 8.11 26.31 8.96
CA TYR A 257 7.58 24.97 8.67
C TYR A 257 7.84 23.98 9.80
N ASP A 258 8.06 24.48 11.02
CA ASP A 258 8.17 23.72 12.26
C ASP A 258 6.94 24.05 13.12
N ALA A 259 5.80 23.43 12.80
CA ALA A 259 4.51 23.80 13.39
C ALA A 259 4.41 23.40 14.87
N ASN A 260 5.12 22.34 15.28
CA ASN A 260 5.12 21.81 16.64
C ASN A 260 6.25 22.40 17.52
N ASN A 261 7.16 23.20 16.95
CA ASN A 261 8.33 23.81 17.59
C ASN A 261 9.32 22.80 18.20
N ASP A 262 9.46 21.63 17.60
CA ASP A 262 10.40 20.60 18.05
C ASP A 262 11.82 20.77 17.50
N GLY A 263 12.02 21.79 16.65
CA GLY A 263 13.31 22.09 16.00
C GLY A 263 13.48 21.47 14.63
N TYR A 264 12.50 20.70 14.15
CA TYR A 264 12.47 20.10 12.83
C TYR A 264 11.44 20.77 11.94
N VAL A 265 11.78 20.91 10.66
CA VAL A 265 10.79 21.18 9.63
C VAL A 265 9.93 19.93 9.44
N ASP A 266 8.62 20.09 9.59
CA ASP A 266 7.62 19.02 9.57
C ASP A 266 7.72 18.21 8.27
N LEU A 267 7.83 18.90 7.12
CA LEU A 267 7.98 18.26 5.81
C LEU A 267 8.62 19.19 4.77
N VAL A 268 9.66 18.69 4.11
CA VAL A 268 10.15 19.22 2.83
C VAL A 268 9.80 18.27 1.71
N TYR A 269 8.95 18.70 0.79
CA TYR A 269 8.66 17.95 -0.43
C TYR A 269 9.43 18.52 -1.62
N VAL A 270 10.03 17.68 -2.46
CA VAL A 270 10.72 18.13 -3.69
C VAL A 270 10.04 17.53 -4.91
N ILE A 271 9.54 18.39 -5.80
CA ILE A 271 9.10 17.98 -7.13
C ILE A 271 10.23 18.29 -8.10
N TYR A 272 10.72 17.28 -8.81
CA TYR A 272 11.91 17.43 -9.65
C TYR A 272 11.59 17.38 -11.14
N ALA A 273 12.36 18.11 -11.95
CA ALA A 273 12.23 18.11 -13.39
C ALA A 273 12.59 16.75 -14.01
N GLY A 274 11.70 16.18 -14.83
CA GLY A 274 11.93 14.90 -15.50
C GLY A 274 10.92 13.80 -15.16
N TYR A 275 11.23 12.58 -15.61
CA TYR A 275 10.39 11.40 -15.46
C TYR A 275 10.74 10.61 -14.18
N SER A 276 9.79 9.80 -13.71
CA SER A 276 9.95 8.88 -12.58
C SER A 276 10.62 7.57 -12.97
N GLU A 277 11.55 7.06 -12.15
CA GLU A 277 12.11 5.70 -12.32
C GLU A 277 11.07 4.60 -12.07
N SER A 278 10.07 4.85 -11.21
CA SER A 278 9.02 3.87 -10.88
C SER A 278 8.12 3.48 -12.06
N ILE A 279 8.19 4.22 -13.17
CA ILE A 279 7.49 3.89 -14.41
C ILE A 279 8.43 3.11 -15.34
N SER A 280 8.13 1.82 -15.48
CA SER A 280 8.83 0.90 -16.38
C SER A 280 9.08 1.51 -17.77
N GLY A 281 10.33 1.44 -18.23
CA GLY A 281 10.76 2.04 -19.51
C GLY A 281 11.38 3.43 -19.39
N ASN A 282 11.40 4.03 -18.20
CA ASN A 282 12.21 5.21 -17.91
C ASN A 282 13.66 4.88 -17.59
N SER A 283 14.49 5.92 -17.52
CA SER A 283 15.92 5.81 -17.26
C SER A 283 16.19 5.38 -15.83
N SER A 284 17.17 4.50 -15.60
CA SER A 284 17.73 4.22 -14.27
C SER A 284 18.49 5.40 -13.65
N ASP A 285 18.62 6.52 -14.37
CA ASP A 285 19.21 7.77 -13.85
C ASP A 285 18.16 8.65 -13.16
N CYS A 286 16.86 8.35 -13.35
CA CYS A 286 15.76 9.06 -12.72
C CYS A 286 15.70 8.76 -11.22
N ILE A 287 15.01 9.61 -10.45
CA ILE A 287 14.81 9.41 -9.01
C ILE A 287 13.55 8.58 -8.80
N TRP A 288 13.61 7.51 -8.01
CA TRP A 288 12.40 6.77 -7.62
C TRP A 288 11.58 7.62 -6.63
N PRO A 289 10.27 7.84 -6.83
CA PRO A 289 9.45 8.62 -5.90
C PRO A 289 9.50 8.00 -4.51
N LYS A 290 9.68 8.80 -3.47
CA LYS A 290 9.88 8.27 -2.12
C LYS A 290 9.61 9.32 -1.06
N SER A 291 9.37 8.90 0.16
CA SER A 291 9.41 9.71 1.36
C SER A 291 10.39 9.13 2.38
N GLY A 292 10.78 9.91 3.38
CA GLY A 292 11.66 9.39 4.41
C GLY A 292 12.16 10.44 5.37
N ASN A 293 13.01 10.02 6.31
CA ASN A 293 13.65 10.94 7.24
C ASN A 293 14.94 11.50 6.65
N TYR A 294 15.16 12.80 6.81
CA TYR A 294 16.34 13.43 6.24
C TYR A 294 17.61 12.99 6.99
N PRO A 295 18.60 12.38 6.32
CA PRO A 295 19.63 11.58 6.97
C PRO A 295 20.81 12.39 7.53
N THR A 296 20.66 13.69 7.80
CA THR A 296 21.81 14.57 8.10
C THR A 296 21.57 15.54 9.25
N SER A 297 22.64 15.99 9.88
CA SER A 297 22.64 17.08 10.86
C SER A 297 22.69 18.48 10.25
N LYS A 298 22.52 18.61 8.93
CA LYS A 298 22.56 19.92 8.26
C LYS A 298 21.28 20.69 8.60
N THR A 299 21.45 21.94 8.98
CA THR A 299 20.33 22.82 9.34
C THR A 299 20.14 23.93 8.31
N PHE A 300 18.90 24.39 8.20
CA PHE A 300 18.46 25.51 7.36
C PHE A 300 17.70 26.48 8.26
N ASN A 301 18.11 27.74 8.30
CA ASN A 301 17.63 28.75 9.27
C ASN A 301 17.59 28.24 10.73
N GLY A 302 18.55 27.39 11.12
CA GLY A 302 18.62 26.81 12.46
C GLY A 302 17.66 25.64 12.74
N LYS A 303 16.89 25.17 11.74
CA LYS A 303 16.04 23.99 11.82
C LYS A 303 16.67 22.79 11.12
N SER A 304 16.50 21.61 11.68
CA SER A 304 16.76 20.35 10.98
C SER A 304 15.61 20.02 10.04
N ILE A 305 15.81 19.17 9.04
CA ILE A 305 14.67 18.61 8.28
C ILE A 305 14.28 17.31 8.96
N GLY A 306 13.01 17.16 9.34
CA GLY A 306 12.49 15.91 9.91
C GLY A 306 12.25 14.91 8.81
N ARG A 307 11.25 15.21 7.97
CA ARG A 307 10.78 14.34 6.89
C ARG A 307 10.88 14.98 5.51
N TYR A 308 11.02 14.14 4.49
CA TYR A 308 10.98 14.55 3.10
C TYR A 308 10.05 13.67 2.26
N GLY A 309 9.63 14.19 1.10
CA GLY A 309 8.98 13.47 0.01
C GLY A 309 9.54 13.93 -1.34
N VAL A 310 9.60 13.05 -2.35
CA VAL A 310 10.12 13.39 -3.68
C VAL A 310 9.31 12.74 -4.81
N ASN A 311 8.91 13.53 -5.81
CA ASN A 311 8.20 13.04 -6.99
C ASN A 311 8.70 13.71 -8.28
N GLY A 312 8.63 12.98 -9.39
CA GLY A 312 8.95 13.51 -10.72
C GLY A 312 7.84 14.37 -11.32
N GLU A 313 8.24 15.34 -12.16
CA GLU A 313 7.38 16.24 -12.91
C GLU A 313 6.45 15.51 -13.89
N LEU A 314 7.00 14.53 -14.61
CA LEU A 314 6.39 13.98 -15.82
C LEU A 314 5.80 12.59 -15.59
N ASN A 315 4.62 12.38 -16.17
CA ASN A 315 4.01 11.06 -16.29
C ASN A 315 4.55 10.30 -17.52
N TYR A 316 4.26 9.00 -17.58
CA TYR A 316 4.59 8.10 -18.70
C TYR A 316 6.10 8.01 -18.96
N THR A 317 6.47 7.79 -20.22
CA THR A 317 7.86 7.66 -20.68
C THR A 317 8.17 8.64 -21.81
N PRO A 318 9.46 8.91 -22.14
CA PRO A 318 9.85 9.73 -23.28
C PRO A 318 9.26 9.30 -24.63
N LYS A 319 8.81 8.05 -24.77
CA LYS A 319 8.22 7.51 -26.00
C LYS A 319 6.73 7.82 -26.16
N TYR A 320 6.09 8.36 -25.12
CA TYR A 320 4.68 8.67 -25.15
C TYR A 320 4.35 9.71 -26.23
N LYS A 321 3.50 9.34 -27.18
CA LYS A 321 3.31 10.10 -28.44
C LYS A 321 2.52 11.40 -28.30
N ASN A 322 1.77 11.57 -27.20
CA ASN A 322 0.86 12.72 -27.04
C ASN A 322 1.51 13.91 -26.31
N GLY A 323 2.83 14.05 -26.45
CA GLY A 323 3.64 15.05 -25.77
C GLY A 323 3.85 14.74 -24.29
N LYS A 324 4.74 15.52 -23.66
CA LYS A 324 5.00 15.45 -22.23
C LYS A 324 3.74 15.80 -21.45
N LYS A 325 3.46 15.05 -20.38
CA LYS A 325 2.31 15.26 -19.51
C LYS A 325 2.78 15.40 -18.08
N ILE A 326 2.14 16.29 -17.33
CA ILE A 326 2.33 16.37 -15.88
C ILE A 326 2.01 15.01 -15.25
N ASN A 327 2.74 14.64 -14.21
CA ASN A 327 2.43 13.50 -13.37
C ASN A 327 1.00 13.59 -12.83
N GLY A 328 0.38 12.44 -12.57
CA GLY A 328 -0.90 12.38 -11.86
C GLY A 328 -0.69 12.57 -10.36
N ILE A 329 -1.69 13.10 -9.64
CA ILE A 329 -1.57 13.32 -8.19
C ILE A 329 -1.38 12.05 -7.36
N GLY A 330 -1.71 10.86 -7.90
CA GLY A 330 -1.74 9.62 -7.14
C GLY A 330 -0.42 9.27 -6.46
N LEU A 331 0.70 9.32 -7.19
CA LEU A 331 2.03 9.12 -6.61
C LEU A 331 2.33 10.13 -5.51
N PHE A 332 1.92 11.39 -5.66
CA PHE A 332 2.15 12.37 -4.60
C PHE A 332 1.32 12.04 -3.36
N CYS A 333 0.05 11.71 -3.56
CA CYS A 333 -0.84 11.32 -2.46
C CYS A 333 -0.28 10.11 -1.71
N HIS A 334 0.17 9.06 -2.41
CA HIS A 334 0.80 7.88 -1.80
C HIS A 334 2.00 8.26 -0.91
N GLU A 335 3.00 8.96 -1.45
CA GLU A 335 4.18 9.36 -0.66
C GLU A 335 3.85 10.32 0.49
N PHE A 336 2.87 11.20 0.29
CA PHE A 336 2.43 12.12 1.33
C PHE A 336 1.71 11.37 2.46
N SER A 337 1.09 10.23 2.17
CA SER A 337 0.43 9.36 3.15
C SER A 337 1.44 8.71 4.09
N HIS A 338 2.59 8.28 3.57
CA HIS A 338 3.72 7.89 4.41
C HIS A 338 4.23 9.04 5.28
N CYS A 339 4.22 10.27 4.76
CA CYS A 339 4.61 11.43 5.57
C CYS A 339 3.70 11.64 6.78
N MET A 340 2.45 11.20 6.67
CA MET A 340 1.44 11.28 7.72
C MET A 340 1.35 10.05 8.62
N GLY A 341 1.95 8.91 8.25
CA GLY A 341 1.99 7.74 9.12
C GLY A 341 1.49 6.42 8.53
N LEU A 342 0.94 6.38 7.30
CA LEU A 342 0.43 5.13 6.74
C LEU A 342 1.57 4.25 6.19
N PRO A 343 1.58 2.94 6.48
CA PRO A 343 2.42 1.99 5.78
C PRO A 343 1.85 1.65 4.40
N ASP A 344 2.63 0.94 3.61
CA ASP A 344 2.18 0.22 2.43
C ASP A 344 1.37 -1.02 2.82
N PHE A 345 0.32 -1.27 2.03
CA PHE A 345 -0.47 -2.49 2.08
C PHE A 345 -0.12 -3.46 0.94
N TYR A 346 0.73 -3.08 0.00
CA TYR A 346 1.29 -4.04 -0.93
C TYR A 346 2.37 -4.89 -0.24
N THR A 347 2.72 -6.00 -0.88
CA THR A 347 3.84 -6.86 -0.47
C THR A 347 5.14 -6.18 -0.83
N THR A 348 5.91 -5.79 0.17
CA THR A 348 7.17 -5.09 -0.08
C THR A 348 8.24 -6.06 -0.55
N THR A 349 9.32 -5.50 -1.06
CA THR A 349 10.46 -6.27 -1.60
C THR A 349 11.18 -7.15 -0.58
N ALA A 350 10.90 -6.88 0.70
CA ALA A 350 11.17 -7.72 1.85
C ALA A 350 10.67 -9.15 1.72
N ALA A 351 9.50 -9.31 1.09
CA ALA A 351 8.81 -10.57 1.01
C ALA A 351 9.47 -11.50 -0.02
N PRO A 352 9.33 -12.83 0.13
CA PRO A 352 9.72 -13.78 -0.91
C PRO A 352 9.05 -13.47 -2.27
N GLU A 353 9.70 -13.82 -3.39
CA GLU A 353 9.19 -13.60 -4.76
C GLU A 353 7.76 -14.13 -4.90
N GLU A 354 7.54 -15.35 -4.37
CA GLU A 354 6.25 -16.02 -4.42
C GLU A 354 5.14 -15.27 -3.70
N THR A 355 5.47 -14.47 -2.67
CA THR A 355 4.53 -13.58 -2.00
C THR A 355 4.22 -12.38 -2.88
N GLN A 356 5.24 -11.79 -3.50
CA GLN A 356 5.10 -10.56 -4.30
C GLN A 356 4.24 -10.72 -5.56
N VAL A 357 4.13 -11.95 -6.05
CA VAL A 357 3.29 -12.29 -7.21
C VAL A 357 2.07 -13.13 -6.82
N ALA A 358 1.78 -13.27 -5.53
CA ALA A 358 0.63 -14.06 -5.09
C ALA A 358 -0.69 -13.34 -5.36
N ASN A 359 -1.66 -14.08 -5.90
CA ASN A 359 -3.04 -13.63 -5.89
C ASN A 359 -3.57 -13.65 -4.44
N ASN A 360 -4.62 -12.87 -4.15
CA ASN A 360 -5.27 -12.82 -2.83
C ASN A 360 -4.39 -12.29 -1.69
N GLN A 361 -3.25 -11.66 -1.99
CA GLN A 361 -2.27 -11.23 -1.00
C GLN A 361 -2.31 -9.71 -0.73
N GLU A 362 -2.68 -8.94 -1.73
CA GLU A 362 -2.58 -7.47 -1.76
C GLU A 362 -3.97 -6.83 -1.89
N LEU A 363 -4.07 -5.50 -1.73
CA LEU A 363 -5.29 -4.73 -1.98
C LEU A 363 -5.40 -4.25 -3.44
N GLU A 364 -4.30 -4.34 -4.19
CA GLU A 364 -4.28 -4.03 -5.61
C GLU A 364 -4.75 -2.59 -5.87
N PHE A 365 -5.52 -2.35 -6.93
CA PHE A 365 -6.05 -1.00 -7.17
C PHE A 365 -7.22 -0.62 -6.25
N TRP A 366 -7.57 -1.41 -5.23
CA TRP A 366 -8.62 -1.02 -4.27
C TRP A 366 -8.17 -0.02 -3.21
N ASP A 367 -6.87 0.25 -3.10
CA ASP A 367 -6.32 1.06 -2.02
C ASP A 367 -5.20 1.99 -2.50
N LEU A 368 -5.09 3.20 -1.95
CA LEU A 368 -4.05 4.16 -2.32
C LEU A 368 -2.67 3.72 -1.82
N MET A 369 -2.59 3.02 -0.70
CA MET A 369 -1.35 2.47 -0.13
C MET A 369 -0.94 1.14 -0.77
N ASP A 370 -1.51 0.81 -1.94
CA ASP A 370 -1.13 -0.36 -2.75
C ASP A 370 -0.85 0.02 -4.21
N GLY A 371 -1.81 -0.16 -5.12
CA GLY A 371 -1.70 0.20 -6.54
C GLY A 371 -2.68 1.28 -6.99
N GLY A 372 -3.49 1.79 -6.06
CA GLY A 372 -4.50 2.82 -6.30
C GLY A 372 -3.94 4.17 -6.75
N GLU A 373 -2.68 4.46 -6.46
CA GLU A 373 -1.91 5.61 -6.91
C GLU A 373 -1.74 5.67 -8.43
N TYR A 374 -1.87 4.53 -9.12
CA TYR A 374 -1.76 4.45 -10.58
C TYR A 374 -3.10 4.42 -11.31
N VAL A 375 -4.22 4.44 -10.59
CA VAL A 375 -5.55 4.41 -11.19
C VAL A 375 -5.73 5.63 -12.09
N ARG A 376 -6.20 5.38 -13.32
CA ARG A 376 -6.31 6.40 -14.38
C ARG A 376 -4.98 7.12 -14.64
N ASP A 377 -3.90 6.36 -14.75
CA ASP A 377 -2.52 6.86 -14.90
C ASP A 377 -2.11 7.80 -13.75
N GLY A 378 -2.67 7.58 -12.56
CA GLY A 378 -2.48 8.39 -11.35
C GLY A 378 -3.22 9.73 -11.34
N TYR A 379 -4.00 10.06 -12.37
CA TYR A 379 -4.79 11.30 -12.39
C TYR A 379 -6.03 11.27 -11.50
N ARG A 380 -6.43 10.10 -11.01
CA ARG A 380 -7.55 9.92 -10.09
C ARG A 380 -7.27 8.73 -9.16
N PRO A 381 -6.44 8.92 -8.12
CA PRO A 381 -6.14 7.87 -7.15
C PRO A 381 -7.41 7.32 -6.50
N THR A 382 -7.32 6.07 -6.04
CA THR A 382 -8.38 5.44 -5.24
C THR A 382 -8.65 6.22 -3.96
N ALA A 383 -9.89 6.25 -3.51
CA ALA A 383 -10.21 6.77 -2.19
C ALA A 383 -9.60 5.89 -1.09
N TYR A 384 -9.23 6.48 0.04
CA TYR A 384 -8.94 5.72 1.25
C TYR A 384 -10.13 4.87 1.68
N SER A 385 -9.82 3.65 2.11
CA SER A 385 -10.70 2.76 2.85
C SER A 385 -11.13 3.39 4.18
N ALA A 386 -12.20 2.87 4.77
CA ALA A 386 -12.59 3.27 6.12
C ALA A 386 -11.48 3.05 7.16
N TRP A 387 -10.60 2.05 6.96
CA TRP A 387 -9.51 1.75 7.89
C TRP A 387 -8.52 2.91 7.95
N GLU A 388 -8.01 3.37 6.81
CA GLU A 388 -7.02 4.45 6.76
C GLU A 388 -7.61 5.77 7.28
N ARG A 389 -8.89 6.03 7.01
CA ARG A 389 -9.60 7.20 7.53
C ARG A 389 -9.76 7.16 9.05
N GLU A 390 -10.00 5.99 9.64
CA GLU A 390 -10.03 5.85 11.11
C GLU A 390 -8.61 5.95 11.69
N ALA A 391 -7.60 5.34 11.06
CA ALA A 391 -6.21 5.42 11.49
C ALA A 391 -5.66 6.86 11.49
N MET A 392 -6.25 7.74 10.67
CA MET A 392 -5.96 9.18 10.60
C MET A 392 -6.92 10.05 11.44
N ASP A 393 -7.73 9.46 12.32
CA ASP A 393 -8.70 10.17 13.16
C ASP A 393 -9.74 11.00 12.37
N TRP A 394 -10.02 10.64 11.10
CA TRP A 394 -10.98 11.35 10.25
C TRP A 394 -12.40 10.81 10.33
N THR A 395 -12.55 9.55 10.75
CA THR A 395 -13.84 8.90 10.93
C THR A 395 -13.79 7.84 12.02
N THR A 396 -14.92 7.23 12.32
CA THR A 396 -15.01 6.10 13.26
C THR A 396 -15.81 4.98 12.61
N ILE A 397 -15.30 3.76 12.72
CA ILE A 397 -15.92 2.54 12.21
C ILE A 397 -16.83 1.96 13.30
N GLU A 398 -18.08 1.68 12.94
CA GLU A 398 -19.05 1.13 13.89
C GLU A 398 -18.87 -0.37 14.07
N THR A 399 -19.04 -0.87 15.30
CA THR A 399 -19.00 -2.32 15.55
C THR A 399 -20.35 -2.97 15.29
N LEU A 400 -20.38 -4.08 14.54
CA LEU A 400 -21.49 -5.01 14.47
C LEU A 400 -21.21 -6.27 15.28
N SER A 401 -21.88 -6.39 16.43
CA SER A 401 -21.70 -7.51 17.36
C SER A 401 -22.89 -8.45 17.46
N GLU A 402 -24.07 -8.04 17.00
CA GLU A 402 -25.33 -8.79 17.12
C GLU A 402 -26.03 -8.91 15.77
N SER A 403 -26.71 -10.03 15.55
CA SER A 403 -27.46 -10.27 14.32
C SER A 403 -28.47 -9.15 14.06
N ALA A 404 -28.47 -8.63 12.84
CA ALA A 404 -29.36 -7.56 12.43
C ALA A 404 -29.75 -7.73 10.96
N ALA A 405 -30.98 -7.37 10.62
CA ALA A 405 -31.50 -7.48 9.27
C ALA A 405 -31.67 -6.11 8.62
N ASN A 406 -31.57 -6.07 7.30
CA ASN A 406 -31.75 -4.88 6.47
C ASN A 406 -30.84 -3.69 6.85
N ILE A 407 -29.60 -3.98 7.24
CA ILE A 407 -28.56 -2.97 7.46
C ILE A 407 -28.33 -2.25 6.14
N LYS A 408 -28.34 -0.91 6.15
CA LYS A 408 -28.10 -0.08 4.97
C LYS A 408 -26.69 0.48 5.00
N LEU A 409 -25.96 0.27 3.92
CA LEU A 409 -24.58 0.67 3.75
C LEU A 409 -24.47 1.60 2.53
N LYS A 410 -24.37 2.90 2.81
CA LYS A 410 -24.04 3.92 1.79
C LYS A 410 -22.52 4.10 1.75
N THR A 411 -22.00 4.69 0.67
CA THR A 411 -20.61 5.17 0.62
C THR A 411 -20.36 6.18 1.72
N LEU A 412 -19.12 6.25 2.24
CA LEU A 412 -18.77 7.18 3.31
C LEU A 412 -18.95 8.65 2.87
N GLU A 413 -18.62 8.95 1.62
CA GLU A 413 -18.78 10.27 0.99
C GLU A 413 -20.22 10.76 0.98
N ASN A 414 -21.19 9.84 0.98
CA ASN A 414 -22.62 10.15 1.00
C ASN A 414 -23.24 10.03 2.41
N GLY A 415 -22.43 10.23 3.45
CA GLY A 415 -22.85 10.15 4.86
C GLY A 415 -23.17 8.73 5.31
N GLY A 416 -22.54 7.74 4.67
CA GLY A 416 -22.59 6.34 5.04
C GLY A 416 -21.75 6.02 6.27
N LYS A 417 -21.60 4.72 6.50
CA LYS A 417 -20.83 4.16 7.62
C LYS A 417 -20.05 2.97 7.10
N ALA A 418 -18.99 2.62 7.80
CA ALA A 418 -18.33 1.34 7.67
C ALA A 418 -18.51 0.54 8.96
N TYR A 419 -18.33 -0.76 8.86
CA TYR A 419 -18.64 -1.69 9.93
C TYR A 419 -17.51 -2.66 10.23
N ARG A 420 -17.15 -2.78 11.50
CA ARG A 420 -16.17 -3.73 12.03
C ARG A 420 -16.86 -4.90 12.72
N ILE A 421 -16.42 -6.11 12.40
CA ILE A 421 -16.88 -7.36 13.00
C ILE A 421 -15.65 -8.06 13.57
N PHE A 422 -15.50 -8.02 14.90
CA PHE A 422 -14.33 -8.57 15.59
C PHE A 422 -14.29 -10.10 15.54
N ASN A 423 -13.08 -10.65 15.46
CA ASN A 423 -12.82 -12.05 15.76
C ASN A 423 -13.22 -12.32 17.23
N PRO A 424 -14.25 -13.14 17.50
CA PRO A 424 -14.70 -13.40 18.86
C PRO A 424 -13.68 -14.17 19.71
N ASN A 425 -12.69 -14.81 19.06
CA ASN A 425 -11.63 -15.57 19.71
C ASN A 425 -10.36 -14.75 19.96
N ASP A 426 -10.31 -13.51 19.48
CA ASP A 426 -9.20 -12.60 19.71
C ASP A 426 -9.54 -11.60 20.83
N VAL A 427 -8.75 -11.65 21.91
CA VAL A 427 -8.95 -10.78 23.08
C VAL A 427 -8.38 -9.38 22.84
N SER A 428 -7.32 -9.24 22.02
CA SER A 428 -6.77 -7.91 21.71
C SER A 428 -7.66 -7.12 20.76
N LYS A 429 -8.59 -7.81 20.05
CA LYS A 429 -9.47 -7.22 19.03
C LYS A 429 -8.68 -6.62 17.86
N ASN A 430 -7.50 -7.15 17.62
CA ASN A 430 -6.67 -6.74 16.51
C ASN A 430 -7.10 -7.41 15.20
N GLU A 431 -7.79 -8.54 15.28
CA GLU A 431 -8.34 -9.21 14.12
C GLU A 431 -9.85 -8.99 13.94
N TYR A 432 -10.26 -8.61 12.74
CA TYR A 432 -11.65 -8.31 12.40
C TYR A 432 -11.91 -8.29 10.89
N LEU A 433 -13.17 -8.42 10.53
CA LEU A 433 -13.64 -8.03 9.20
C LEU A 433 -14.06 -6.56 9.22
N LEU A 434 -13.76 -5.85 8.14
CA LEU A 434 -14.24 -4.49 7.88
C LEU A 434 -15.12 -4.50 6.62
N VAL A 435 -16.26 -3.84 6.68
CA VAL A 435 -17.24 -3.82 5.58
C VAL A 435 -17.59 -2.38 5.23
N GLU A 436 -17.46 -2.03 3.95
CA GLU A 436 -17.84 -0.73 3.42
C GLU A 436 -18.44 -0.85 2.02
N ASN A 437 -19.15 0.19 1.58
CA ASN A 437 -19.72 0.27 0.24
C ASN A 437 -18.85 1.20 -0.61
N VAL A 438 -18.43 0.71 -1.76
CA VAL A 438 -17.69 1.45 -2.78
C VAL A 438 -18.54 1.54 -4.04
N GLN A 439 -18.68 2.75 -4.57
CA GLN A 439 -19.44 3.03 -5.79
C GLN A 439 -18.57 3.77 -6.80
N CYS A 440 -18.96 3.69 -8.07
CA CYS A 440 -18.33 4.40 -9.18
C CYS A 440 -18.67 5.90 -9.16
N GLU A 441 -18.27 6.60 -8.10
CA GLU A 441 -18.51 8.03 -7.86
C GLU A 441 -17.26 8.70 -7.25
N ASN A 442 -17.16 10.02 -7.31
CA ASN A 442 -16.10 10.79 -6.65
C ASN A 442 -14.68 10.28 -6.96
N TRP A 443 -13.80 10.05 -6.00
CA TRP A 443 -12.45 9.53 -6.26
C TRP A 443 -12.45 8.09 -6.81
N ASN A 444 -13.54 7.35 -6.58
CA ASN A 444 -13.73 5.98 -7.07
C ASN A 444 -14.43 5.89 -8.45
N ASP A 445 -14.79 7.02 -9.07
CA ASP A 445 -15.36 7.07 -10.43
C ASP A 445 -14.27 6.84 -11.49
N ALA A 446 -13.80 5.60 -11.52
CA ALA A 446 -13.10 5.00 -12.66
C ALA A 446 -14.03 3.96 -13.35
N PRO A 447 -15.22 4.37 -13.85
CA PRO A 447 -16.40 3.53 -14.14
C PRO A 447 -16.25 2.63 -15.37
N LYS A 448 -15.02 2.32 -15.78
CA LYS A 448 -14.72 1.32 -16.81
C LYS A 448 -13.65 0.32 -16.37
N GLN A 449 -13.21 0.40 -15.12
CA GLN A 449 -11.98 -0.27 -14.66
C GLN A 449 -12.15 -0.98 -13.32
N LYS A 450 -12.96 -0.48 -12.38
CA LYS A 450 -13.20 -1.13 -11.08
C LYS A 450 -14.66 -1.53 -10.90
N GLY A 451 -14.91 -2.57 -10.10
CA GLY A 451 -16.26 -2.97 -9.68
C GLY A 451 -16.90 -1.97 -8.73
N HIS A 452 -18.14 -2.25 -8.32
CA HIS A 452 -18.85 -1.52 -7.26
C HIS A 452 -19.64 -2.51 -6.39
N GLY A 453 -19.93 -2.09 -5.17
CA GLY A 453 -20.70 -2.85 -4.20
C GLY A 453 -20.06 -2.83 -2.82
N MET A 454 -20.35 -3.85 -2.03
CA MET A 454 -19.81 -4.05 -0.70
C MET A 454 -18.44 -4.72 -0.77
N LEU A 455 -17.39 -4.03 -0.30
CA LEU A 455 -16.10 -4.64 -0.04
C LEU A 455 -16.08 -5.21 1.37
N VAL A 456 -15.43 -6.36 1.52
CA VAL A 456 -15.17 -6.99 2.82
C VAL A 456 -13.66 -7.15 2.93
N TYR A 457 -13.07 -6.46 3.89
CA TYR A 457 -11.66 -6.54 4.23
C TYR A 457 -11.47 -7.55 5.36
N HIS A 458 -10.41 -8.34 5.29
CA HIS A 458 -9.82 -9.00 6.44
C HIS A 458 -8.72 -8.09 6.99
N VAL A 459 -8.78 -7.79 8.30
CA VAL A 459 -7.76 -7.02 8.99
C VAL A 459 -7.24 -7.82 10.19
N GLU A 460 -5.93 -7.98 10.29
CA GLU A 460 -5.20 -8.49 11.45
C GLU A 460 -4.12 -7.47 11.83
N TYR A 461 -4.51 -6.50 12.66
CA TYR A 461 -3.63 -5.40 13.05
C TYR A 461 -2.46 -5.88 13.91
N ASP A 462 -1.25 -5.62 13.43
CA ASP A 462 -0.02 -5.85 14.17
C ASP A 462 0.80 -4.56 14.14
N GLU A 463 1.03 -3.97 15.31
CA GLU A 463 1.68 -2.67 15.44
C GLU A 463 3.04 -2.62 14.73
N ALA A 464 3.83 -3.69 14.86
CA ALA A 464 5.13 -3.78 14.21
C ALA A 464 5.00 -3.82 12.68
N SER A 465 4.12 -4.68 12.15
CA SER A 465 3.94 -4.85 10.70
C SER A 465 3.35 -3.60 10.03
N PHE A 466 2.46 -2.89 10.74
CA PHE A 466 1.84 -1.64 10.30
C PHE A 466 2.70 -0.40 10.59
N ALA A 467 3.81 -0.53 11.33
CA ALA A 467 4.70 0.59 11.55
C ALA A 467 5.40 0.99 10.26
N LEU A 468 5.54 2.30 10.05
CA LEU A 468 6.37 2.89 9.01
C LEU A 468 7.83 2.42 9.02
N SER A 469 8.33 1.72 10.04
CA SER A 469 9.71 1.21 10.08
C SER A 469 9.82 -0.21 9.52
N SER A 470 8.80 -1.05 9.70
CA SER A 470 8.76 -2.41 9.13
C SER A 470 8.14 -2.42 7.74
N ASN A 471 6.99 -1.74 7.58
CA ASN A 471 6.27 -1.65 6.30
C ASN A 471 6.05 -3.03 5.67
N SER A 472 5.47 -3.95 6.45
CA SER A 472 5.46 -5.38 6.13
C SER A 472 4.07 -6.01 6.23
N VAL A 473 3.03 -5.17 6.15
CA VAL A 473 1.63 -5.54 6.40
C VAL A 473 1.24 -6.84 5.72
N ASN A 474 1.56 -7.02 4.43
CA ASN A 474 1.17 -8.20 3.67
C ASN A 474 2.33 -9.13 3.29
N ASN A 475 3.47 -9.10 3.98
CA ASN A 475 4.68 -9.82 3.56
C ASN A 475 4.70 -11.35 3.79
N ILE A 476 3.65 -11.92 4.40
CA ILE A 476 3.57 -13.35 4.70
C ILE A 476 2.64 -14.04 3.70
N LEU A 477 3.20 -14.94 2.88
CA LEU A 477 2.45 -15.67 1.87
C LEU A 477 1.24 -16.42 2.46
N GLY A 478 0.05 -16.15 1.91
CA GLY A 478 -1.20 -16.79 2.32
C GLY A 478 -1.70 -16.36 3.71
N HIS A 479 -1.10 -15.31 4.27
CA HIS A 479 -1.47 -14.67 5.54
C HIS A 479 -1.35 -13.14 5.42
N PRO A 480 -2.09 -12.50 4.51
CA PRO A 480 -2.14 -11.05 4.41
C PRO A 480 -2.88 -10.42 5.60
N ARG A 481 -2.27 -9.45 6.27
CA ARG A 481 -2.86 -8.76 7.43
C ARG A 481 -3.89 -7.70 7.06
N MET A 482 -3.89 -7.19 5.83
CA MET A 482 -4.85 -6.20 5.36
C MET A 482 -5.15 -6.45 3.88
N THR A 483 -6.24 -7.16 3.57
CA THR A 483 -6.63 -7.46 2.18
C THR A 483 -8.13 -7.67 2.07
N LEU A 484 -8.65 -7.92 0.88
CA LEU A 484 -10.05 -8.23 0.65
C LEU A 484 -10.36 -9.73 0.79
N VAL A 485 -11.62 -9.99 1.11
CA VAL A 485 -12.31 -11.26 0.86
C VAL A 485 -13.04 -11.11 -0.48
N PRO A 486 -12.46 -11.58 -1.61
CA PRO A 486 -13.04 -11.37 -2.93
C PRO A 486 -14.29 -12.22 -3.15
N ALA A 487 -15.38 -11.62 -3.62
CA ALA A 487 -16.65 -12.31 -3.86
C ALA A 487 -16.55 -13.41 -4.93
N ASP A 488 -15.72 -13.22 -5.96
CA ASP A 488 -15.44 -14.21 -6.99
C ASP A 488 -14.40 -15.26 -6.58
N GLY A 489 -13.77 -15.11 -5.40
CA GLY A 489 -12.73 -15.99 -4.90
C GLY A 489 -11.33 -15.69 -5.44
N LEU A 490 -11.12 -14.54 -6.09
CA LEU A 490 -9.83 -14.13 -6.62
C LEU A 490 -9.60 -12.62 -6.40
N LEU A 491 -8.44 -12.23 -5.92
CA LEU A 491 -7.84 -10.91 -6.16
C LEU A 491 -6.64 -11.18 -7.05
N LEU A 492 -6.76 -10.84 -8.33
CA LEU A 492 -5.70 -11.11 -9.29
C LEU A 492 -4.54 -10.16 -9.03
N ASN A 493 -3.34 -10.71 -8.83
CA ASN A 493 -2.15 -9.87 -8.78
C ASN A 493 -1.90 -9.20 -10.12
N ARG A 494 -1.66 -7.88 -10.13
CA ARG A 494 -1.52 -7.14 -11.39
C ARG A 494 -0.40 -7.69 -12.28
N GLY A 495 0.73 -8.08 -11.71
CA GLY A 495 1.87 -8.62 -12.46
C GLY A 495 1.55 -9.90 -13.24
N LYS A 496 0.49 -10.62 -12.86
CA LYS A 496 0.03 -11.86 -13.51
C LYS A 496 -1.05 -11.67 -14.56
N ALA A 497 -1.61 -10.46 -14.67
CA ALA A 497 -2.61 -10.17 -15.68
C ALA A 497 -1.98 -10.07 -17.08
N ALA A 498 -2.56 -10.79 -18.04
CA ALA A 498 -2.08 -10.77 -19.43
C ALA A 498 -2.26 -9.39 -20.08
N THR A 499 -3.38 -8.72 -19.79
CA THR A 499 -3.65 -7.36 -20.24
C THR A 499 -4.25 -6.52 -19.12
N ALA A 500 -4.17 -5.18 -19.24
CA ALA A 500 -4.87 -4.29 -18.33
C ALA A 500 -6.39 -4.53 -18.34
N LYS A 501 -6.97 -4.90 -19.49
CA LYS A 501 -8.39 -5.21 -19.60
C LYS A 501 -8.77 -6.42 -18.76
N ASP A 502 -7.98 -7.50 -18.84
CA ASP A 502 -8.25 -8.74 -18.09
C ASP A 502 -8.19 -8.48 -16.58
N TYR A 503 -7.22 -7.70 -16.14
CA TYR A 503 -7.10 -7.26 -14.76
C TYR A 503 -8.35 -6.52 -14.29
N TYR A 504 -8.76 -5.47 -15.00
CA TYR A 504 -9.94 -4.69 -14.65
C TYR A 504 -11.26 -5.49 -14.73
N THR A 505 -11.34 -6.47 -15.63
CA THR A 505 -12.50 -7.37 -15.68
C THR A 505 -12.54 -8.29 -14.46
N GLN A 506 -11.40 -8.79 -14.00
CA GLN A 506 -11.33 -9.61 -12.80
C GLN A 506 -11.72 -8.81 -11.56
N MET A 507 -11.13 -7.62 -11.37
CA MET A 507 -11.42 -6.76 -10.22
C MET A 507 -12.92 -6.44 -10.06
N GLN A 508 -13.70 -6.42 -11.15
CA GLN A 508 -15.14 -6.16 -11.06
C GLN A 508 -15.89 -7.23 -10.25
N GLY A 509 -15.32 -8.42 -10.13
CA GLY A 509 -15.87 -9.54 -9.40
C GLY A 509 -15.60 -9.54 -7.90
N ASP A 510 -14.75 -8.65 -7.40
CA ASP A 510 -14.32 -8.62 -5.99
C ASP A 510 -15.43 -8.16 -5.02
N PRO A 511 -16.26 -7.13 -5.32
CA PRO A 511 -17.31 -6.67 -4.41
C PRO A 511 -18.55 -7.58 -4.37
N PHE A 512 -19.33 -7.49 -3.29
CA PHE A 512 -20.64 -8.14 -3.12
C PHE A 512 -21.82 -7.16 -3.34
N PRO A 513 -22.87 -7.52 -4.08
CA PRO A 513 -22.93 -8.67 -4.97
C PRO A 513 -22.02 -8.52 -6.19
N GLY A 514 -21.64 -7.28 -6.53
CA GLY A 514 -20.73 -6.96 -7.64
C GLY A 514 -21.19 -7.58 -8.96
N THR A 515 -20.26 -7.78 -9.91
CA THR A 515 -20.57 -8.51 -11.15
C THR A 515 -20.65 -10.02 -10.95
N SER A 516 -20.23 -10.51 -9.78
CA SER A 516 -20.25 -11.93 -9.39
C SER A 516 -21.62 -12.40 -8.88
N GLU A 517 -22.57 -11.48 -8.69
CA GLU A 517 -23.93 -11.72 -8.17
C GLU A 517 -23.93 -12.57 -6.88
N LYS A 518 -22.97 -12.31 -5.99
CA LYS A 518 -22.85 -13.01 -4.70
C LYS A 518 -23.65 -12.30 -3.62
N HIS A 519 -24.81 -12.84 -3.29
CA HIS A 519 -25.72 -12.24 -2.31
C HIS A 519 -25.51 -12.70 -0.87
N GLU A 520 -24.45 -13.47 -0.61
CA GLU A 520 -24.08 -13.94 0.72
C GLU A 520 -22.56 -14.06 0.87
N LEU A 521 -22.10 -14.03 2.12
CA LEU A 521 -20.75 -14.36 2.54
C LEU A 521 -20.85 -15.21 3.80
N ASN A 522 -20.36 -16.46 3.75
CA ASN A 522 -20.36 -17.36 4.89
C ASN A 522 -19.26 -18.43 4.75
N ARG A 523 -18.95 -19.14 5.84
CA ARG A 523 -17.86 -20.12 5.90
C ARG A 523 -17.95 -21.27 4.89
N THR A 524 -19.13 -21.57 4.34
CA THR A 524 -19.29 -22.66 3.35
C THR A 524 -18.81 -22.29 1.96
N MET A 525 -18.63 -20.99 1.70
CA MET A 525 -18.13 -20.50 0.42
C MET A 525 -16.62 -20.73 0.25
N ASN A 526 -15.88 -20.93 1.36
CA ASN A 526 -14.44 -21.18 1.36
C ASN A 526 -13.65 -20.15 0.50
N LEU A 527 -14.01 -18.87 0.65
CA LEU A 527 -13.34 -17.78 -0.05
C LEU A 527 -11.96 -17.50 0.56
N PRO A 528 -10.99 -17.00 -0.23
CA PRO A 528 -9.72 -16.51 0.29
C PRO A 528 -9.95 -15.46 1.39
N ASN A 529 -9.05 -15.46 2.38
CA ASN A 529 -9.03 -14.49 3.49
C ASN A 529 -10.28 -14.48 4.38
N PHE A 530 -11.30 -15.32 4.13
CA PHE A 530 -12.47 -15.50 5.00
C PHE A 530 -12.26 -16.62 6.03
N LYS A 531 -11.19 -16.48 6.80
CA LYS A 531 -10.83 -17.30 7.96
C LYS A 531 -10.13 -16.39 8.95
N TRP A 532 -10.22 -16.70 10.24
CA TRP A 532 -9.37 -16.05 11.23
C TRP A 532 -7.93 -16.60 11.14
N TYR A 533 -6.98 -15.86 11.65
CA TYR A 533 -5.56 -16.20 11.76
C TYR A 533 -5.13 -16.27 13.22
N THR A 534 -5.82 -15.55 14.08
CA THR A 534 -5.60 -15.53 15.53
C THR A 534 -6.75 -16.20 16.27
N GLY A 535 -6.49 -16.64 17.50
CA GLY A 535 -7.50 -17.28 18.35
C GLY A 535 -6.92 -18.36 19.25
N LYS A 536 -7.68 -18.70 20.30
CA LYS A 536 -7.29 -19.72 21.30
C LYS A 536 -7.70 -21.15 20.92
N SER A 537 -8.48 -21.32 19.86
CA SER A 537 -8.92 -22.62 19.33
C SER A 537 -8.12 -23.01 18.09
N ASN A 538 -8.03 -24.31 17.82
CA ASN A 538 -7.56 -24.82 16.53
C ASN A 538 -8.61 -24.64 15.40
N ASP A 539 -9.77 -24.07 15.71
CA ASP A 539 -10.80 -23.70 14.74
C ASP A 539 -10.68 -22.20 14.44
N TYR A 540 -10.28 -21.91 13.20
CA TYR A 540 -10.10 -20.58 12.63
C TYR A 540 -11.27 -20.18 11.70
N SER A 541 -12.38 -20.92 11.73
CA SER A 541 -13.53 -20.60 10.89
C SER A 541 -14.27 -19.35 11.40
N ILE A 542 -14.75 -18.54 10.46
CA ILE A 542 -15.59 -17.39 10.76
C ILE A 542 -17.03 -17.89 10.94
N SER A 543 -17.58 -17.77 12.15
CA SER A 543 -18.97 -18.13 12.44
C SER A 543 -19.96 -17.05 11.98
N GLN A 544 -19.48 -15.84 11.69
CA GLN A 544 -20.29 -14.75 11.19
C GLN A 544 -20.66 -14.97 9.72
N ALA A 545 -21.82 -14.45 9.31
CA ALA A 545 -22.23 -14.45 7.91
C ALA A 545 -22.98 -13.17 7.52
N PHE A 546 -22.91 -12.86 6.24
CA PHE A 546 -23.67 -11.81 5.58
C PHE A 546 -24.66 -12.48 4.63
N LYS A 547 -25.93 -12.09 4.67
CA LYS A 547 -26.98 -12.64 3.81
C LYS A 547 -27.77 -11.52 3.15
N ASN A 548 -28.51 -11.88 2.10
CA ASN A 548 -29.42 -10.97 1.40
C ASN A 548 -28.72 -9.67 0.94
N ILE A 549 -27.42 -9.76 0.58
CA ILE A 549 -26.63 -8.62 0.13
C ILE A 549 -27.20 -8.17 -1.21
N LYS A 550 -27.77 -6.97 -1.25
CA LYS A 550 -28.46 -6.41 -2.42
C LYS A 550 -28.01 -4.99 -2.63
N GLU A 551 -27.79 -4.61 -3.87
CA GLU A 551 -27.55 -3.22 -4.24
C GLU A 551 -28.79 -2.61 -4.89
N LYS A 552 -29.15 -1.39 -4.48
CA LYS A 552 -30.17 -0.60 -5.16
C LYS A 552 -29.81 0.89 -5.08
N ASN A 553 -29.68 1.53 -6.24
CA ASN A 553 -29.34 2.96 -6.36
C ASN A 553 -28.07 3.34 -5.57
N GLY A 554 -27.01 2.53 -5.69
CA GLY A 554 -25.74 2.75 -5.00
C GLY A 554 -25.77 2.52 -3.48
N VAL A 555 -26.87 1.99 -2.92
CA VAL A 555 -26.97 1.61 -1.51
C VAL A 555 -27.00 0.09 -1.39
N ILE A 556 -26.09 -0.46 -0.60
CA ILE A 556 -26.09 -1.87 -0.23
C ILE A 556 -27.05 -2.08 0.94
N THR A 557 -27.83 -3.16 0.90
CA THR A 557 -28.59 -3.67 2.04
C THR A 557 -28.19 -5.11 2.31
N PHE A 558 -27.96 -5.48 3.57
CA PHE A 558 -27.61 -6.85 3.95
C PHE A 558 -28.12 -7.20 5.35
N ASP A 559 -28.15 -8.50 5.64
CA ASP A 559 -28.38 -9.04 6.97
C ASP A 559 -27.05 -9.54 7.53
N PHE A 560 -26.73 -9.16 8.76
CA PHE A 560 -25.62 -9.70 9.53
C PHE A 560 -26.12 -10.81 10.45
N ILE A 561 -25.45 -11.95 10.42
CA ILE A 561 -25.72 -13.11 11.26
C ILE A 561 -24.48 -13.36 12.11
N LYS A 562 -24.60 -13.16 13.42
CA LYS A 562 -23.50 -13.34 14.38
C LYS A 562 -22.99 -14.78 14.44
N ASP A 563 -23.92 -15.73 14.50
CA ASP A 563 -23.64 -17.16 14.66
C ASP A 563 -24.36 -17.96 13.56
N PHE A 564 -23.72 -18.04 12.40
CA PHE A 564 -24.16 -18.84 11.27
C PHE A 564 -23.93 -20.32 11.56
N THR A 565 -25.03 -21.04 11.78
CA THR A 565 -25.04 -22.48 11.94
C THR A 565 -25.46 -23.13 10.62
N THR A 566 -24.62 -24.03 10.12
CA THR A 566 -24.92 -24.88 8.95
C THR A 566 -25.70 -26.13 9.36
N ASP A 567 -25.72 -26.42 10.66
CA ASP A 567 -26.32 -27.62 11.19
C ASP A 567 -27.80 -27.37 11.48
N ILE A 568 -28.67 -28.27 11.00
CA ILE A 568 -29.87 -28.58 11.77
C ILE A 568 -29.34 -29.07 13.10
N LYS A 569 -29.51 -28.30 14.20
CA LYS A 569 -29.33 -28.87 15.53
C LYS A 569 -30.14 -30.15 15.53
N SER A 570 -29.48 -31.30 15.59
CA SER A 570 -30.17 -32.55 15.93
C SER A 570 -31.02 -32.17 17.14
N PRO A 571 -32.36 -32.39 17.12
CA PRO A 571 -33.20 -31.97 18.22
C PRO A 571 -32.51 -32.46 19.48
N ASN A 572 -32.27 -31.56 20.43
CA ASN A 572 -31.72 -31.93 21.72
C ASN A 572 -32.45 -33.22 22.09
N ASN A 573 -31.71 -34.32 22.30
CA ASN A 573 -32.25 -35.50 22.94
C ASN A 573 -32.54 -35.09 24.39
N ILE A 574 -33.52 -34.21 24.57
CA ILE A 574 -34.23 -34.08 25.81
C ILE A 574 -34.93 -35.42 25.87
N ASN A 575 -34.38 -36.32 26.67
CA ASN A 575 -35.07 -37.51 27.16
C ASN A 575 -36.25 -37.06 28.05
N ASN A 576 -37.13 -36.22 27.52
CA ASN A 576 -38.44 -36.03 28.07
C ASN A 576 -39.20 -37.29 27.68
N THR A 577 -39.25 -38.24 28.61
CA THR A 577 -40.30 -39.25 28.64
C THR A 577 -41.63 -38.52 28.82
N PHE A 578 -42.17 -37.98 27.73
CA PHE A 578 -43.56 -37.59 27.67
C PHE A 578 -44.36 -38.89 27.73
N THR A 579 -45.00 -39.18 28.86
CA THR A 579 -45.88 -40.34 29.03
C THR A 579 -47.34 -39.91 29.15
N ASP A 580 -47.73 -38.81 28.50
CA ASP A 580 -49.11 -38.34 28.53
C ASP A 580 -50.02 -39.08 27.54
N GLY A 581 -49.43 -39.92 26.67
CA GLY A 581 -50.15 -40.77 25.72
C GLY A 581 -50.83 -39.99 24.62
N LYS A 582 -50.58 -38.69 24.50
CA LYS A 582 -51.21 -37.84 23.49
C LYS A 582 -50.61 -38.11 22.12
N ILE A 583 -51.51 -38.17 21.14
CA ILE A 583 -51.19 -38.46 19.75
C ILE A 583 -51.39 -37.17 18.96
N TYR A 584 -50.44 -36.88 18.07
CA TYR A 584 -50.47 -35.72 17.19
C TYR A 584 -50.24 -36.15 15.74
N THR A 585 -50.79 -35.40 14.79
CA THR A 585 -50.37 -35.47 13.39
C THR A 585 -48.98 -34.88 13.20
N ILE A 586 -48.35 -35.12 12.05
CA ILE A 586 -47.02 -34.57 11.72
C ILE A 586 -46.97 -33.03 11.66
N ASP A 587 -48.10 -32.37 11.44
CA ASP A 587 -48.26 -30.91 11.47
C ASP A 587 -48.76 -30.39 12.84
N GLY A 588 -48.78 -31.25 13.88
CA GLY A 588 -48.98 -30.84 15.28
C GLY A 588 -50.43 -30.77 15.77
N ARG A 589 -51.41 -31.29 15.03
CA ARG A 589 -52.82 -31.35 15.48
C ARG A 589 -53.02 -32.51 16.46
N TYR A 590 -53.67 -32.25 17.59
CA TYR A 590 -53.97 -33.25 18.60
C TYR A 590 -55.07 -34.21 18.14
N MET A 591 -54.83 -35.52 18.28
CA MET A 591 -55.67 -36.63 17.78
C MET A 591 -56.22 -37.53 18.90
N GLY A 592 -56.10 -37.13 20.17
CA GLY A 592 -56.51 -37.94 21.32
C GLY A 592 -55.39 -38.86 21.82
N THR A 593 -55.75 -39.95 22.51
CA THR A 593 -54.80 -40.88 23.15
C THR A 593 -54.98 -42.34 22.70
N ASN A 594 -55.96 -42.62 21.84
CA ASN A 594 -56.31 -43.97 21.41
C ASN A 594 -55.85 -44.22 19.95
N LYS A 595 -54.92 -45.16 19.77
CA LYS A 595 -54.39 -45.52 18.44
C LYS A 595 -55.41 -46.22 17.54
N ALA A 596 -56.39 -46.91 18.11
CA ALA A 596 -57.32 -47.77 17.37
C ALA A 596 -58.37 -47.00 16.55
N ILE A 597 -58.52 -45.70 16.79
CA ILE A 597 -59.51 -44.84 16.13
C ILE A 597 -58.90 -43.91 15.10
N LEU A 598 -57.59 -44.01 14.86
CA LEU A 598 -56.89 -43.16 13.92
C LEU A 598 -57.05 -43.71 12.50
N PRO A 599 -57.24 -42.84 11.49
CA PRO A 599 -57.15 -43.25 10.10
C PRO A 599 -55.72 -43.65 9.73
N HIS A 600 -55.54 -44.29 8.56
CA HIS A 600 -54.22 -44.67 8.08
C HIS A 600 -53.35 -43.41 7.90
N GLY A 601 -52.12 -43.46 8.42
CA GLY A 601 -51.24 -42.29 8.41
C GLY A 601 -50.08 -42.36 9.39
N LEU A 602 -49.27 -41.29 9.37
CA LEU A 602 -48.10 -41.12 10.23
C LEU A 602 -48.43 -40.16 11.39
N TYR A 603 -48.16 -40.60 12.61
CA TYR A 603 -48.47 -39.89 13.84
C TYR A 603 -47.27 -39.81 14.78
N ILE A 604 -47.36 -38.91 15.76
CA ILE A 604 -46.37 -38.72 16.82
C ILE A 604 -47.06 -38.99 18.16
N MET A 605 -46.50 -39.89 18.98
CA MET A 605 -46.94 -40.13 20.36
C MET A 605 -45.71 -40.25 21.24
N ASN A 606 -45.70 -39.57 22.39
CA ASN A 606 -44.59 -39.64 23.35
C ASN A 606 -43.21 -39.34 22.72
N GLY A 607 -43.17 -38.40 21.76
CA GLY A 607 -41.94 -38.04 21.03
C GLY A 607 -41.50 -39.03 19.95
N GLN A 608 -42.24 -40.13 19.74
CA GLN A 608 -41.92 -41.15 18.72
C GLN A 608 -42.93 -41.17 17.58
N LYS A 609 -42.44 -41.38 16.36
CA LYS A 609 -43.28 -41.55 15.17
C LYS A 609 -43.81 -42.98 15.10
N PHE A 610 -45.08 -43.15 14.75
CA PHE A 610 -45.69 -44.46 14.46
C PHE A 610 -46.66 -44.36 13.27
N VAL A 611 -46.85 -45.48 12.59
CA VAL A 611 -47.73 -45.58 11.41
C VAL A 611 -48.96 -46.41 11.77
N ILE A 612 -50.13 -45.92 11.40
CA ILE A 612 -51.36 -46.72 11.32
C ILE A 612 -51.49 -47.14 9.86
N GLN A 613 -51.42 -48.45 9.62
CA GLN A 613 -51.47 -49.06 8.30
C GLN A 613 -52.89 -49.32 7.83
#